data_AF-A0A1A9HZK5-F1
#
_entry.id   AF-A0A1A9HZK5-F1
#
_cell.length_a   1.000
_cell.length_b   1.000
_cell.length_c   1.000
_cell.angle_alpha   90.00
_cell.angle_beta   90.00
_cell.angle_gamma   90.00
#
_symmetry.space_group_name_H-M   'P 1'
#
loop_
_entity.id
_entity.type
_entity.pdbx_description
1 polymer ?
#
loop_
_entity_poly.entity_id
_entity_poly.type
_entity_poly.pdbx_seq_one_letter_code
_entity_poly.pdbx_strand_id
1 'polypeptide(L)'
;MYICLVVQKVFSTIFFIVFLAQSFSQGFYYLDYIFRKKAYIEKCINKSRPMLHCDGKCLLMKKIQEQEKNEQKQAPELKIAKQEIVSLQPSFTLTFSHPLAANTRSYCTVRAGTPVKRSYAIFHPPCSLS
;
A
#
# COMPACT_ATOMS: atom_id res chain seq x y z
N MET A 1 -31.97 -15.31 46.08
CA MET A 1 -31.37 -14.00 45.73
C MET A 1 -30.00 -14.13 45.05
N TYR A 2 -29.05 -14.90 45.60
CA TYR A 2 -27.70 -15.11 45.02
C TYR A 2 -27.70 -15.65 43.58
N ILE A 3 -28.51 -16.68 43.30
CA ILE A 3 -28.60 -17.30 41.96
C ILE A 3 -29.05 -16.28 40.90
N CYS A 4 -29.99 -15.40 41.23
CA CYS A 4 -30.48 -14.38 40.29
C CYS A 4 -29.39 -13.35 39.95
N LEU A 5 -28.60 -12.92 40.95
CA LEU A 5 -27.48 -12.00 40.74
C LEU A 5 -26.35 -12.62 39.92
N VAL A 6 -26.07 -13.91 40.12
CA VAL A 6 -25.09 -14.66 39.31
C VAL A 6 -25.57 -14.78 37.87
N VAL A 7 -26.82 -15.18 37.67
CA VAL A 7 -27.43 -15.33 36.33
C VAL A 7 -27.41 -13.99 35.58
N GLN A 8 -27.80 -12.90 36.22
CA GLN A 8 -27.79 -11.56 35.61
C GLN A 8 -26.36 -11.11 35.21
N LYS A 9 -25.36 -11.38 36.05
CA LYS A 9 -23.96 -11.10 35.73
C LYS A 9 -23.46 -11.94 34.54
N VAL A 10 -23.76 -13.24 34.53
CA VAL A 10 -23.37 -14.13 33.43
C VAL A 10 -23.97 -13.66 32.11
N PHE A 11 -25.25 -13.31 32.08
CA PHE A 11 -25.88 -12.75 30.88
C PHE A 11 -25.20 -11.46 30.42
N SER A 12 -24.95 -10.51 31.32
CA SER A 12 -24.28 -9.26 31.00
C SER A 12 -22.88 -9.48 30.40
N THR A 13 -22.08 -10.39 31.01
CA THR A 13 -20.76 -10.74 30.50
C THR A 13 -20.83 -11.41 29.13
N ILE A 14 -21.77 -12.34 28.91
CA ILE A 14 -21.96 -13.00 27.61
C ILE A 14 -22.33 -11.97 26.53
N PHE A 15 -23.29 -11.08 26.81
CA PHE A 15 -23.70 -10.04 25.87
C PHE A 15 -22.54 -9.11 25.51
N PHE A 16 -21.73 -8.71 26.50
CA PHE A 16 -20.56 -7.88 26.27
C PHE A 16 -19.55 -8.57 25.36
N ILE A 17 -19.26 -9.86 25.58
CA ILE A 17 -18.34 -10.64 24.73
C ILE A 17 -18.89 -10.75 23.30
N VAL A 18 -20.17 -11.04 23.13
CA VAL A 18 -20.80 -11.15 21.79
C VAL A 18 -20.77 -9.82 21.04
N PHE A 19 -21.04 -8.70 21.73
CA PHE A 19 -21.00 -7.36 21.14
C PHE A 19 -19.57 -6.98 20.69
N LEU A 20 -18.57 -7.29 21.51
CA LEU A 20 -17.17 -7.12 21.13
C LEU A 20 -16.80 -8.00 19.93
N ALA A 21 -17.21 -9.27 19.93
CA ALA A 21 -16.96 -10.18 18.81
C ALA A 21 -17.58 -9.68 17.50
N GLN A 22 -18.77 -9.07 17.56
CA GLN A 22 -19.41 -8.44 16.40
C GLN A 22 -18.62 -7.24 15.88
N SER A 23 -17.98 -6.47 16.77
CA SER A 23 -17.20 -5.28 16.41
C SER A 23 -15.91 -5.63 15.65
N PHE A 24 -15.38 -6.84 15.82
CA PHE A 24 -14.15 -7.33 15.17
C PHE A 24 -14.42 -8.34 14.03
N SER A 25 -15.44 -8.12 13.19
CA SER A 25 -15.82 -9.04 12.10
C SER A 25 -14.66 -9.42 11.17
N GLN A 26 -13.74 -8.48 10.88
CA GLN A 26 -12.55 -8.71 10.06
C GLN A 26 -11.46 -9.54 10.75
N GLY A 27 -11.44 -9.57 12.09
CA GLY A 27 -10.42 -10.28 12.88
C GLY A 27 -10.46 -11.79 12.66
N PHE A 28 -11.66 -12.35 12.42
CA PHE A 28 -11.83 -13.77 12.14
C PHE A 28 -11.09 -14.23 10.87
N TYR A 29 -11.01 -13.38 9.83
CA TYR A 29 -10.27 -13.71 8.61
C TYR A 29 -8.77 -13.75 8.83
N TYR A 30 -8.27 -12.88 9.71
CA TYR A 30 -6.85 -12.88 10.07
C TYR A 30 -6.48 -14.09 10.93
N LEU A 31 -7.33 -14.45 11.90
CA LEU A 31 -7.18 -15.69 12.67
C LEU A 31 -7.17 -16.90 11.74
N ASP A 32 -8.10 -16.95 10.78
CA ASP A 32 -8.16 -18.00 9.77
C ASP A 32 -6.87 -18.10 8.94
N TYR A 33 -6.32 -16.96 8.53
CA TYR A 33 -5.06 -16.89 7.81
C TYR A 33 -3.90 -17.46 8.62
N ILE A 34 -3.84 -17.19 9.94
CA ILE A 34 -2.79 -17.72 10.80
C ILE A 34 -2.93 -19.24 10.92
N PHE A 35 -4.12 -19.75 11.26
CA PHE A 35 -4.34 -21.19 11.44
C PHE A 35 -4.13 -21.99 10.15
N ARG A 36 -4.52 -21.42 9.01
CA ARG A 36 -4.49 -22.10 7.70
C ARG A 36 -3.48 -21.49 6.72
N LYS A 37 -2.39 -20.89 7.22
CA LYS A 37 -1.39 -20.16 6.40
C LYS A 37 -0.90 -20.94 5.17
N LYS A 38 -0.66 -22.25 5.31
CA LYS A 38 -0.22 -23.12 4.21
C LYS A 38 -1.22 -23.11 3.04
N ALA A 39 -2.51 -23.25 3.31
CA ALA A 39 -3.56 -23.23 2.28
C ALA A 39 -3.65 -21.88 1.56
N TYR A 40 -3.36 -20.78 2.27
CA TYR A 40 -3.30 -19.43 1.67
C TYR A 40 -2.08 -19.25 0.75
N ILE A 41 -0.93 -19.82 1.12
CA ILE A 41 0.29 -19.80 0.30
C ILE A 41 0.10 -20.67 -0.95
N GLU A 42 -0.49 -21.86 -0.81
CA GLU A 42 -0.76 -22.76 -1.94
C GLU A 42 -1.66 -22.12 -3.00
N LYS A 43 -2.66 -21.35 -2.56
CA LYS A 43 -3.62 -20.64 -3.42
C LYS A 43 -3.19 -19.20 -3.76
N CYS A 44 -1.93 -18.84 -3.52
CA CYS A 44 -1.41 -17.50 -3.79
C CYS A 44 -1.25 -17.26 -5.30
N ILE A 45 -1.88 -16.19 -5.83
CA ILE A 45 -1.77 -15.81 -7.24
C ILE A 45 -0.38 -15.27 -7.61
N ASN A 46 0.35 -14.72 -6.63
CA ASN A 46 1.68 -14.12 -6.83
C ASN A 46 2.82 -15.11 -6.58
N LYS A 47 2.55 -16.42 -6.67
CA LYS A 47 3.54 -17.49 -6.43
C LYS A 47 4.77 -17.38 -7.35
N SER A 48 4.59 -16.84 -8.55
CA SER A 48 5.67 -16.60 -9.53
C SER A 48 6.54 -15.37 -9.23
N ARG A 49 6.18 -14.55 -8.23
CA ARG A 49 6.87 -13.30 -7.87
C ARG A 49 7.33 -13.31 -6.40
N PRO A 50 8.33 -14.13 -6.04
CA PRO A 50 8.77 -14.29 -4.65
C PRO A 50 9.31 -12.99 -4.02
N MET A 51 9.84 -12.06 -4.83
CA MET A 51 10.32 -10.74 -4.37
C MET A 51 9.22 -9.88 -3.72
N LEU A 52 7.94 -10.18 -3.95
CA LEU A 52 6.83 -9.44 -3.34
C LEU A 52 6.52 -9.85 -1.90
N HIS A 53 7.14 -10.92 -1.38
CA HIS A 53 6.91 -11.42 0.00
C HIS A 53 5.42 -11.50 0.37
N CYS A 54 4.60 -12.01 -0.58
CA CYS A 54 3.14 -11.97 -0.44
C CYS A 54 2.63 -12.94 0.63
N ASP A 55 3.23 -14.14 0.76
CA ASP A 55 2.87 -15.15 1.77
C ASP A 55 1.37 -15.49 1.85
N GLY A 56 0.67 -15.47 0.71
CA GLY A 56 -0.78 -15.73 0.65
C GLY A 56 -1.67 -14.57 1.11
N LYS A 57 -1.11 -13.41 1.48
CA LYS A 57 -1.86 -12.21 1.92
C LYS A 57 -2.80 -11.66 0.83
N CYS A 58 -2.49 -11.89 -0.44
CA CYS A 58 -3.37 -11.50 -1.55
C CYS A 58 -4.76 -12.17 -1.47
N LEU A 59 -4.80 -13.44 -1.05
CA LEU A 59 -6.05 -14.18 -0.92
C LEU A 59 -6.83 -13.73 0.32
N LEU A 60 -6.14 -13.44 1.42
CA LEU A 60 -6.74 -12.83 2.62
C LEU A 60 -7.42 -11.51 2.26
N MET A 61 -6.70 -10.61 1.58
CA MET A 61 -7.23 -9.32 1.14
C MET A 61 -8.46 -9.49 0.24
N LYS A 62 -8.43 -10.45 -0.69
CA LYS A 62 -9.56 -10.73 -1.57
C LYS A 62 -10.82 -11.13 -0.78
N LYS A 63 -10.68 -12.00 0.23
CA LYS A 63 -11.81 -12.42 1.08
C LYS A 63 -12.40 -11.27 1.88
N ILE A 64 -11.55 -10.41 2.46
CA ILE A 64 -12.00 -9.23 3.21
C ILE A 64 -12.76 -8.27 2.29
N GLN A 65 -12.24 -7.97 1.10
CA GLN A 65 -12.92 -7.11 0.14
C GLN A 65 -14.25 -7.68 -0.37
N GLU A 66 -14.35 -9.01 -0.49
CA GLU A 66 -15.59 -9.67 -0.90
C GLU A 66 -16.66 -9.54 0.19
N GLN A 67 -16.29 -9.69 1.46
CA GLN A 67 -17.18 -9.42 2.58
C GLN A 67 -17.65 -7.96 2.58
N GLU A 68 -16.72 -6.99 2.51
CA GLU A 68 -17.05 -5.56 2.53
C GLU A 68 -18.02 -5.19 1.40
N LYS A 69 -17.81 -5.75 0.19
CA LYS A 69 -18.72 -5.56 -0.94
C LYS A 69 -20.10 -6.16 -0.70
N ASN A 70 -20.19 -7.32 -0.05
CA ASN A 70 -21.47 -7.96 0.27
C ASN A 70 -22.24 -7.17 1.34
N GLU A 71 -21.54 -6.68 2.37
CA GLU A 71 -22.11 -5.80 3.40
C GLU A 71 -22.62 -4.49 2.78
N GLN A 72 -21.84 -3.90 1.87
CA GLN A 72 -22.21 -2.66 1.18
C GLN A 72 -23.40 -2.81 0.23
N LYS A 73 -23.64 -4.01 -0.32
CA LYS A 73 -24.82 -4.33 -1.13
C LYS A 73 -26.08 -4.62 -0.31
N GLN A 74 -25.93 -5.12 0.92
CA GLN A 74 -27.05 -5.44 1.80
C GLN A 74 -27.51 -4.26 2.67
N ALA A 75 -26.64 -3.27 2.92
CA ALA A 75 -27.06 -2.03 3.54
C ALA A 75 -27.93 -1.22 2.56
N PRO A 76 -29.12 -0.70 2.95
CA PRO A 76 -29.79 0.33 2.16
C PRO A 76 -28.79 1.47 1.98
N GLU A 77 -28.65 1.97 0.75
CA GLU A 77 -27.63 2.97 0.36
C GLU A 77 -27.71 4.23 1.25
N LEU A 78 -27.12 4.18 2.44
CA LEU A 78 -26.83 5.34 3.25
C LEU A 78 -25.58 5.95 2.61
N LYS A 79 -25.80 6.68 1.50
CA LYS A 79 -24.82 7.54 0.84
C LYS A 79 -24.45 8.69 1.77
N ILE A 80 -23.86 8.40 2.91
CA ILE A 80 -23.22 9.40 3.76
C ILE A 80 -21.78 9.48 3.26
N ALA A 81 -21.58 10.46 2.36
CA ALA A 81 -20.31 11.12 2.11
C ALA A 81 -19.09 10.21 1.89
N LYS A 82 -19.08 9.46 0.79
CA LYS A 82 -17.81 9.04 0.13
C LYS A 82 -17.41 10.01 -0.98
N GLN A 83 -17.56 11.30 -0.68
CA GLN A 83 -17.25 12.45 -1.52
C GLN A 83 -17.01 13.55 -0.48
N GLU A 84 -15.81 13.99 -0.13
CA GLU A 84 -14.53 13.99 -0.81
C GLU A 84 -13.48 13.84 0.29
N ILE A 85 -12.61 12.83 0.21
CA ILE A 85 -11.27 13.03 0.77
C ILE A 85 -10.63 13.94 -0.26
N VAL A 86 -10.87 15.25 -0.09
CA VAL A 86 -10.02 16.29 -0.67
C VAL A 86 -8.61 15.82 -0.38
N SER A 87 -7.89 15.53 -1.47
CA SER A 87 -6.48 15.28 -1.47
C SER A 87 -5.82 16.41 -0.65
N LEU A 88 -5.56 16.17 0.63
CA LEU A 88 -4.55 16.94 1.34
C LEU A 88 -3.27 16.64 0.59
N GLN A 89 -2.90 17.54 -0.33
CA GLN A 89 -1.54 17.60 -0.81
C GLN A 89 -0.64 17.53 0.42
N PRO A 90 0.37 16.65 0.46
CA PRO A 90 1.40 16.78 1.45
C PRO A 90 2.15 18.08 1.13
N SER A 91 1.72 19.20 1.72
CA SER A 91 2.46 20.46 1.73
C SER A 91 3.61 20.37 2.73
N PHE A 92 4.38 19.29 2.64
CA PHE A 92 5.63 19.14 3.36
C PHE A 92 6.77 19.06 2.35
N THR A 93 7.21 20.22 1.89
CA THR A 93 8.50 20.34 1.23
C THR A 93 9.57 20.20 2.31
N LEU A 94 10.12 19.00 2.48
CA LEU A 94 11.41 18.83 3.13
C LEU A 94 12.47 19.52 2.28
N THR A 95 12.80 20.76 2.61
CA THR A 95 14.01 21.40 2.12
C THR A 95 15.20 20.80 2.86
N PHE A 96 15.72 19.71 2.30
CA PHE A 96 17.02 19.19 2.71
C PHE A 96 18.09 20.15 2.18
N SER A 97 18.59 21.04 3.04
CA SER A 97 19.80 21.80 2.77
C SER A 97 20.99 20.84 2.86
N HIS A 98 21.31 20.17 1.75
CA HIS A 98 22.62 19.54 1.62
C HIS A 98 23.65 20.66 1.72
N PRO A 99 24.64 20.59 2.63
CA PRO A 99 25.79 21.46 2.48
C PRO A 99 26.38 21.17 1.10
N LEU A 100 26.43 22.19 0.25
CA LEU A 100 27.22 22.11 -0.97
C LEU A 100 28.64 21.83 -0.52
N ALA A 101 29.06 20.57 -0.62
CA ALA A 101 30.47 20.24 -0.59
C ALA A 101 31.05 20.96 -1.82
N ALA A 102 31.61 22.15 -1.59
CA ALA A 102 32.38 22.87 -2.58
C ALA A 102 33.58 22.01 -2.91
N ASN A 103 33.40 21.08 -3.86
CA ASN A 103 34.48 20.30 -4.42
C ASN A 103 35.24 21.26 -5.33
N THR A 104 36.15 22.03 -4.74
CA THR A 104 37.16 22.79 -5.47
C THR A 104 38.11 21.79 -6.12
N ARG A 105 37.65 21.16 -7.19
CA ARG A 105 38.53 20.45 -8.11
C ARG A 105 39.35 21.53 -8.81
N SER A 106 40.59 21.68 -8.36
CA SER A 106 41.60 22.46 -9.08
C SER A 106 41.92 21.69 -10.36
N TYR A 107 41.38 22.14 -11.48
CA TYR A 107 41.77 21.63 -12.79
C TYR A 107 42.93 22.48 -13.30
N CYS A 108 43.98 21.84 -13.81
CA CYS A 108 45.02 22.54 -14.56
C CYS A 108 44.38 23.20 -15.79
N THR A 109 44.53 24.50 -15.92
CA THR A 109 44.11 25.24 -17.11
C THR A 109 45.04 24.87 -18.26
N VAL A 110 44.63 23.92 -19.10
CA VAL A 110 45.31 23.69 -20.37
C VAL A 110 45.02 24.88 -21.27
N ARG A 111 46.06 25.62 -21.64
CA ARG A 111 45.97 26.75 -22.58
C ARG A 111 45.46 26.19 -23.92
N ALA A 112 44.21 26.47 -24.26
CA ALA A 112 43.64 26.05 -25.53
C ALA A 112 44.45 26.70 -26.66
N GLY A 113 45.14 25.85 -27.45
CA GLY A 113 45.69 26.28 -28.73
C GLY A 113 44.58 26.73 -29.68
N THR A 114 44.94 27.46 -30.73
CA THR A 114 43.97 27.96 -31.71
C THR A 114 43.23 26.79 -32.39
N PRO A 115 41.91 26.94 -32.64
CA PRO A 115 41.12 25.87 -33.22
C PRO A 115 41.57 25.59 -34.67
N VAL A 116 41.94 24.33 -34.94
CA VAL A 116 42.20 23.84 -36.29
C VAL A 116 40.86 23.50 -36.93
N LYS A 117 40.50 24.14 -38.04
CA LYS A 117 39.31 23.79 -38.84
C LYS A 117 39.37 22.31 -39.23
N ARG A 118 38.45 21.49 -38.71
CA ARG A 118 38.16 20.16 -39.27
C ARG A 118 36.76 20.16 -39.83
N SER A 119 36.63 19.85 -41.11
CA SER A 119 35.36 19.60 -41.78
C SER A 119 34.99 18.13 -41.61
N TYR A 120 33.98 17.84 -40.79
CA TYR A 120 33.28 16.55 -40.84
C TYR A 120 31.79 16.79 -40.90
N ALA A 121 31.17 16.39 -42.01
CA ALA A 121 29.73 16.27 -42.15
C ALA A 121 29.32 14.88 -41.65
N ILE A 122 29.07 14.76 -40.35
CA ILE A 122 28.54 13.54 -39.75
C ILE A 122 27.32 13.92 -38.94
N PHE A 123 26.27 14.40 -39.62
CA PHE A 123 24.92 14.31 -39.10
C PHE A 123 23.95 14.29 -40.29
N HIS A 124 23.38 13.13 -40.56
CA HIS A 124 22.20 13.01 -41.41
C HIS A 124 21.12 12.35 -40.54
N PRO A 125 19.93 12.96 -40.39
CA PRO A 125 18.81 12.33 -39.71
C PRO A 125 18.17 11.23 -40.57
N PRO A 126 17.54 10.20 -39.97
CA PRO A 126 16.89 9.13 -40.72
C PRO A 126 15.58 9.64 -41.37
N CYS A 127 15.46 9.41 -42.68
CA CYS A 127 14.22 9.61 -43.43
C CYS A 127 13.35 8.36 -43.30
N SER A 128 12.18 8.44 -42.67
CA SER A 128 11.13 7.43 -42.80
C SER A 128 10.09 7.91 -43.81
N LEU A 129 10.05 7.25 -44.97
CA LEU A 129 8.98 7.34 -45.96
C LEU A 129 7.66 6.79 -45.39
N SER A 130 6.57 7.34 -45.96
CA SER A 130 5.16 6.93 -45.91
C SER A 130 4.91 5.44 -46.02
#